data_AF-A0A9D7I4Q0-F1
#
_entry.id   AF-A0A9D7I4Q0-F1
#
_cell.length_a   1.000
_cell.length_b   1.000
_cell.length_c   1.000
_cell.angle_alpha   90.00
_cell.angle_beta   90.00
_cell.angle_gamma   90.00
#
_symmetry.space_group_name_H-M   'P 1'
#
loop_
_entity.id
_entity.type
_entity.pdbx_description
1 polymer ?
#
loop_
_entity_poly.entity_id
_entity_poly.type
_entity_poly.pdbx_seq_one_letter_code
_entity_poly.pdbx_strand_id
1 'polypeptide(L)' 'MNREWKVAGTYVKGLSHERQNKDCHDRYSFKYLSNAVSISLADGAGSALKPEIGADIATKQVNKTVTKNLIIF' A
#
# COMPACT_ATOMS: atom_id res chain seq x y z
N MET A 1 -4.13 27.68 9.55
CA MET A 1 -3.49 26.40 9.94
C MET A 1 -3.31 25.57 8.67
N ASN A 2 -2.07 25.36 8.22
CA ASN A 2 -1.79 24.32 7.22
C ASN A 2 -2.19 22.98 7.84
N ARG A 3 -3.25 22.35 7.35
CA ARG A 3 -3.62 21.00 7.81
C ARG A 3 -2.64 20.04 7.17
N GLU A 4 -1.57 19.74 7.90
CA GLU A 4 -0.63 18.69 7.52
C GLU A 4 -1.32 17.34 7.73
N TRP A 5 -1.55 16.62 6.63
CA TRP A 5 -2.03 15.25 6.70
C TRP A 5 -1.03 14.40 7.47
N LYS A 6 -1.53 13.53 8.35
CA LYS A 6 -0.70 12.54 9.08
C LYS A 6 -1.09 11.15 8.63
N VAL A 7 -0.10 10.34 8.25
CA VAL A 7 -0.31 8.95 7.85
C VAL A 7 0.04 8.03 9.02
N ALA A 8 -0.93 7.20 9.40
CA ALA A 8 -0.71 6.02 10.23
C ALA A 8 -1.10 4.80 9.39
N GLY A 9 -0.21 3.81 9.33
CA GLY A 9 -0.42 2.62 8.51
C GLY A 9 0.33 1.43 9.09
N THR A 10 -0.29 0.28 8.96
CA THR A 10 0.30 -1.03 9.24
C THR A 10 -0.47 -2.06 8.40
N TYR A 11 0.07 -3.26 8.29
CA TYR A 11 -0.64 -4.42 7.77
C TYR A 11 -0.39 -5.58 8.75
N VAL A 12 -1.41 -6.42 8.93
CA VAL A 12 -1.39 -7.45 9.97
C VAL A 12 -1.67 -8.82 9.39
N LYS A 13 -0.95 -9.82 9.89
CA LYS A 13 -1.20 -11.21 9.53
C LYS A 13 -2.44 -11.70 10.27
N GLY A 14 -3.47 -12.13 9.54
CA GLY A 14 -4.65 -12.75 10.13
C GLY A 14 -4.37 -14.17 10.67
N LEU A 15 -5.17 -14.62 11.63
CA LEU A 15 -5.02 -15.95 12.26
C LEU A 15 -5.05 -17.10 11.25
N SER A 16 -5.83 -16.98 10.19
CA SER A 16 -5.89 -18.00 9.13
C SER A 16 -4.56 -18.16 8.40
N HIS A 17 -3.89 -17.04 8.08
CA HIS A 17 -2.57 -17.05 7.45
C HIS A 17 -1.52 -17.60 8.41
N GLU A 18 -1.58 -17.22 9.68
CA GLU A 18 -0.72 -17.78 10.72
C GLU A 18 -0.85 -19.31 10.83
N ARG A 19 -2.07 -19.84 10.89
CA ARG A 19 -2.34 -21.29 10.93
C ARG A 19 -1.83 -22.03 9.69
N GLN A 20 -1.78 -21.35 8.55
CA GLN A 20 -1.31 -21.90 7.28
C GLN A 20 0.18 -21.62 7.02
N ASN A 21 0.88 -21.00 7.97
CA ASN A 21 2.26 -20.51 7.80
C ASN A 21 2.44 -19.65 6.53
N LYS A 22 1.44 -18.82 6.22
CA LYS A 22 1.45 -17.84 5.14
C LYS A 22 1.75 -16.46 5.70
N ASP A 23 2.45 -15.64 4.92
CA ASP A 23 2.68 -14.24 5.26
C ASP A 23 1.42 -13.39 5.09
N CYS A 24 1.43 -12.17 5.62
CA CYS A 24 0.43 -11.18 5.28
C CYS A 24 0.64 -10.75 3.82
N HIS A 25 -0.39 -10.85 2.99
CA HIS A 25 -0.31 -10.48 1.57
C HIS A 25 -0.64 -9.00 1.33
N ASP A 26 -1.19 -8.32 2.34
CA ASP A 26 -1.52 -6.91 2.26
C ASP A 26 -0.25 -6.07 2.24
N ARG A 27 -0.20 -5.08 1.36
CA ARG A 27 0.82 -4.04 1.36
C ARG A 27 0.16 -2.69 1.19
N TYR A 28 0.86 -1.66 1.66
CA TYR A 28 0.50 -0.28 1.39
C TYR A 28 1.75 0.52 1.02
N SER A 29 1.53 1.61 0.29
CA SER A 29 2.54 2.63 0.03
C SER A 29 1.88 3.99 0.13
N PHE A 30 2.63 4.99 0.59
CA PHE A 30 2.14 6.36 0.67
C PHE A 30 3.20 7.34 0.18
N LYS A 31 2.74 8.51 -0.25
CA LYS A 31 3.61 9.63 -0.62
C LYS A 31 2.91 10.96 -0.36
N TYR A 32 3.63 11.86 0.29
CA TYR A 32 3.21 13.24 0.48
C TYR A 32 3.35 14.04 -0.83
N LEU A 33 2.35 14.87 -1.09
CA LEU A 33 2.32 15.91 -2.13
C LEU A 33 2.19 17.28 -1.43
N SER A 34 2.30 18.37 -2.18
CA SER A 34 2.24 19.74 -1.64
C SER A 34 0.97 20.05 -0.84
N ASN A 35 -0.17 19.44 -1.21
CA ASN A 35 -1.49 19.68 -0.62
C ASN A 35 -2.30 18.40 -0.36
N ALA A 36 -1.70 17.23 -0.58
CA ALA A 36 -2.40 15.94 -0.54
C ALA A 36 -1.47 14.80 -0.08
N VAL A 37 -2.06 13.65 0.20
CA VAL A 37 -1.33 12.40 0.41
C VAL A 37 -1.93 11.34 -0.51
N SER A 38 -1.08 10.68 -1.30
CA SER A 38 -1.48 9.49 -2.04
C SER A 38 -1.21 8.26 -1.19
N ILE A 39 -2.22 7.42 -1.00
CA ILE A 39 -2.10 6.12 -0.33
C ILE A 39 -2.60 5.07 -1.31
N SER A 40 -1.84 3.99 -1.49
CA SER A 40 -2.21 2.82 -2.28
C SER A 40 -2.19 1.59 -1.39
N LEU A 41 -3.14 0.69 -1.63
CA LEU A 41 -3.35 -0.56 -0.90
C LEU A 41 -3.51 -1.69 -1.92
N ALA A 42 -2.95 -2.86 -1.63
CA ALA A 42 -3.16 -4.06 -2.42
C ALA A 42 -3.15 -5.30 -1.53
N ASP A 43 -4.01 -6.26 -1.88
CA ASP A 43 -4.02 -7.62 -1.34
C ASP A 43 -3.45 -8.57 -2.40
N GLY A 44 -2.36 -9.24 -2.06
CA GLY A 44 -1.74 -10.23 -2.93
C GLY A 44 -2.59 -11.50 -3.03
N ALA A 45 -2.93 -11.91 -4.26
CA ALA A 45 -3.72 -13.10 -4.50
C ALA A 45 -3.10 -14.36 -3.88
N GLY A 46 -3.78 -15.01 -2.94
CA GLY A 46 -3.23 -16.15 -2.19
C GLY A 46 -2.92 -17.42 -2.98
N SER A 47 -3.26 -17.45 -4.28
CA SER A 47 -2.88 -18.49 -5.23
C SER A 47 -1.52 -18.23 -5.92
N ALA A 48 -0.95 -17.04 -5.76
CA ALA A 48 0.34 -16.68 -6.36
C ALA A 48 1.52 -17.25 -5.56
N LEU A 49 2.68 -17.35 -6.22
CA LEU A 49 3.91 -17.85 -5.59
C LEU A 49 4.49 -16.87 -4.56
N LYS A 50 4.36 -15.56 -4.81
CA LYS A 50 4.87 -14.46 -3.97
C LYS A 50 3.87 -13.31 -3.90
N PRO A 51 2.68 -13.54 -3.34
CA PRO A 51 1.57 -12.58 -3.34
C PRO A 51 1.96 -11.23 -2.74
N GLU A 52 2.73 -11.24 -1.67
CA GLU A 52 3.19 -10.07 -0.93
C GLU A 52 4.17 -9.21 -1.73
N ILE A 53 5.00 -9.82 -2.59
CA ILE A 53 5.89 -9.08 -3.51
C ILE A 53 5.05 -8.41 -4.60
N GLY A 54 4.06 -9.12 -5.15
CA GLY A 54 3.14 -8.56 -6.13
C GLY A 54 2.38 -7.34 -5.58
N ALA A 55 1.86 -7.44 -4.37
CA ALA A 55 1.19 -6.34 -3.68
C ALA A 55 2.14 -5.15 -3.39
N ASP A 56 3.39 -5.40 -2.99
CA ASP A 56 4.38 -4.35 -2.76
C ASP A 56 4.74 -3.60 -4.06
N ILE A 57 4.97 -4.32 -5.16
CA ILE A 57 5.23 -3.72 -6.46
C ILE A 57 4.03 -2.91 -6.94
N ALA A 58 2.82 -3.47 -6.85
CA ALA A 58 1.60 -2.81 -7.28
C ALA A 58 1.36 -1.50 -6.52
N THR A 59 1.44 -1.54 -5.19
CA THR A 59 1.23 -0.34 -4.37
C THR A 59 2.24 0.74 -4.67
N LYS A 60 3.54 0.41 -4.76
CA LYS A 60 4.60 1.37 -5.12
C LYS A 60 4.41 1.94 -6.53
N GLN A 61 4.08 1.10 -7.51
CA GLN A 61 3.92 1.52 -8.90
C GLN A 61 2.69 2.41 -9.09
N VAL A 62 1.56 2.07 -8.46
CA VAL A 62 0.36 2.93 -8.44
C VAL A 62 0.69 4.26 -7.79
N ASN A 63 1.30 4.26 -6.61
CA ASN A 63 1.64 5.50 -5.91
C ASN A 63 2.59 6.37 -6.73
N LYS A 64 3.62 5.78 -7.35
CA LYS A 64 4.52 6.48 -8.28
C LYS A 64 3.79 7.07 -9.48
N THR A 65 2.88 6.31 -10.09
CA THR A 65 2.14 6.72 -11.30
C THR A 65 1.16 7.85 -10.97
N VAL A 66 0.39 7.69 -9.91
CA VAL A 66 -0.56 8.67 -9.38
C VAL A 66 0.21 9.94 -9.02
N THR A 67 1.26 9.88 -8.20
CA THR A 67 1.99 11.10 -7.79
C THR A 67 2.85 11.75 -8.88
N LYS A 68 3.18 11.06 -9.98
CA LYS A 68 3.84 11.69 -11.13
C LYS A 68 2.84 12.48 -12.00
N ASN A 69 1.61 11.99 -12.10
CA ASN A 69 0.60 12.52 -13.01
C ASN A 69 -0.47 13.38 -12.32
N LEU A 70 -0.60 13.29 -10.99
CA LEU A 70 -1.42 14.22 -10.21
C LEU A 70 -0.64 15.52 -10.01
N ILE A 71 -0.83 16.43 -10.96
CA ILE A 71 -0.82 17.87 -10.69
C ILE A 71 -2.26 18.18 -10.30
N ILE A 72 -2.57 18.09 -9.01
CA ILE A 72 -3.86 18.57 -8.49
C ILE A 72 -3.56 19.87 -7.75
N PHE A 73 -3.82 20.97 -8.47
CA PHE A 73 -3.64 22.40 -8.15
C PHE A 73 -2.23 22.96 -8.36
#